data_AF-A0AAD6AEV2-F1
#
_entry.id   AF-A0AAD6AEV2-F1
#
_cell.length_a   1.000
_cell.length_b   1.000
_cell.length_c   1.000
_cell.angle_alpha   90.00
_cell.angle_beta   90.00
_cell.angle_gamma   90.00
#
_symmetry.space_group_name_H-M   'P 1'
#
loop_
_entity.id
_entity.type
_entity.pdbx_description
1 polymer ?
#
loop_
_entity_poly.entity_id
_entity_poly.type
_entity_poly.pdbx_seq_one_letter_code
_entity_poly.pdbx_strand_id
1 'polypeptide(L)'
;MEALCDCSGLNITPHFLTVNITSQSPRNVRKETFDPEVLFNLFLPPIIFHGAYTLNQKRLIGNLGSVLTFAFLGTVISCFTIGSCVYGFTRLMVLLGRAADGDFLLTDCLLFGAIVSATDP
;
A
#
# COMPACT_ATOMS: atom_id res chain seq x y z
N MET A 1 -9.27 68.10 -7.81
CA MET A 1 -10.09 67.31 -8.74
C MET A 1 -10.62 66.13 -7.95
N GLU A 2 -11.86 66.29 -7.50
CA GLU A 2 -12.70 65.31 -6.78
C GLU A 2 -12.98 64.12 -7.73
N ALA A 3 -13.40 62.92 -7.32
CA ALA A 3 -14.34 62.57 -6.27
C ALA A 3 -14.23 61.08 -5.88
N LEU A 4 -14.83 60.82 -4.71
CA LEU A 4 -15.15 59.57 -4.03
C LEU A 4 -16.37 58.90 -4.70
N CYS A 5 -16.40 57.56 -4.79
CA CYS A 5 -17.59 56.66 -4.87
C CYS A 5 -17.02 55.22 -4.93
N ASP A 6 -17.13 54.33 -3.95
CA ASP A 6 -18.29 53.77 -3.21
C ASP A 6 -19.44 53.24 -4.09
N CYS A 7 -19.63 51.90 -3.99
CA CYS A 7 -20.89 51.13 -3.95
C CYS A 7 -20.51 49.67 -4.29
N SER A 8 -20.38 48.76 -3.31
CA SER A 8 -21.49 48.10 -2.61
C SER A 8 -22.44 47.37 -3.56
N GLY A 9 -22.45 46.04 -3.43
CA GLY A 9 -23.72 45.31 -3.33
C GLY A 9 -24.43 44.89 -4.61
N LEU A 10 -24.50 43.57 -4.75
CA LEU A 10 -25.73 42.83 -5.07
C LEU A 10 -26.25 42.82 -6.52
N ASN A 11 -26.08 41.62 -7.11
CA ASN A 11 -27.17 40.69 -7.44
C ASN A 11 -27.52 40.48 -8.94
N ILE A 12 -27.74 39.20 -9.26
CA ILE A 12 -28.52 38.65 -10.39
C ILE A 12 -27.75 38.30 -11.69
N THR A 13 -27.16 37.10 -11.76
CA THR A 13 -27.47 36.00 -12.73
C THR A 13 -26.41 34.87 -12.69
N PRO A 14 -26.78 33.61 -13.00
CA PRO A 14 -26.10 32.41 -12.49
C PRO A 14 -25.07 31.88 -13.47
N HIS A 15 -23.78 32.10 -13.22
CA HIS A 15 -22.74 31.25 -13.81
C HIS A 15 -21.49 31.32 -12.96
N PHE A 16 -21.20 30.21 -12.28
CA PHE A 16 -19.86 29.74 -11.98
C PHE A 16 -18.87 30.84 -11.52
N LEU A 17 -19.06 31.35 -10.31
CA LEU A 17 -18.05 32.16 -9.61
C LEU A 17 -16.82 31.29 -9.37
N THR A 18 -15.91 31.28 -10.34
CA THR A 18 -14.56 30.74 -10.20
C THR A 18 -13.87 31.55 -9.10
N VAL A 19 -13.80 30.95 -7.91
CA VAL A 19 -12.91 31.39 -6.85
C VAL A 19 -11.49 31.25 -7.40
N ASN A 20 -10.91 32.37 -7.84
CA ASN A 20 -9.52 32.46 -8.25
C ASN A 20 -8.64 32.37 -6.99
N ILE A 21 -8.38 31.14 -6.54
CA ILE A 21 -7.48 30.83 -5.43
C ILE A 21 -6.06 31.25 -5.87
N THR A 22 -5.72 32.51 -5.64
CA THR A 22 -4.33 32.96 -5.53
C THR A 22 -3.78 32.49 -4.18
N SER A 23 -3.60 31.17 -4.06
CA SER A 23 -2.74 30.57 -3.05
C SER A 23 -1.58 29.90 -3.75
N GLN A 24 -0.81 30.69 -4.51
CA GLN A 24 0.51 30.30 -4.96
C GLN A 24 1.48 30.47 -3.78
N SER A 25 1.34 29.59 -2.78
CA SER A 25 2.47 29.24 -1.93
C SER A 25 3.31 28.24 -2.73
N PRO A 26 4.57 28.54 -3.10
CA PRO A 26 5.46 27.53 -3.65
C PRO A 26 5.90 26.66 -2.47
N ARG A 27 4.99 25.84 -1.93
CA ARG A 27 5.41 24.66 -1.21
C ARG A 27 6.11 23.82 -2.27
N ASN A 28 7.43 23.87 -2.26
CA ASN A 28 8.23 22.72 -2.62
C ASN A 28 7.52 21.52 -1.97
N VAL A 29 6.74 20.78 -2.76
CA VAL A 29 6.35 19.43 -2.42
C VAL A 29 7.66 18.66 -2.58
N ARG A 30 8.54 18.85 -1.59
CA ARG A 30 9.55 17.88 -1.26
C ARG A 30 8.71 16.65 -0.99
N LYS A 31 8.63 15.80 -2.01
CA LYS A 31 8.33 14.40 -1.80
C LYS A 31 9.50 13.99 -0.91
N GLU A 32 9.30 14.12 0.40
CA GLU A 32 10.15 13.45 1.36
C GLU A 32 9.96 11.99 0.98
N THR A 33 10.92 11.47 0.20
CA THR A 33 11.00 10.05 -0.07
C THR A 33 11.14 9.42 1.30
N PHE A 34 10.03 8.89 1.82
CA PHE A 34 10.07 8.18 3.08
C PHE A 34 11.00 7.00 2.86
N ASP A 35 12.18 7.04 3.47
CA ASP A 35 13.06 5.89 3.48
C ASP A 35 12.27 4.72 4.06
N PRO A 36 12.18 3.58 3.35
CA PRO A 36 11.41 2.43 3.80
C PRO A 36 11.92 1.97 5.17
N GLU A 37 13.21 2.14 5.46
CA GLU A 37 13.79 1.85 6.77
C GLU A 37 13.17 2.67 7.91
N VAL A 38 12.90 3.96 7.68
CA VAL A 38 12.24 4.83 8.67
C VAL A 38 10.76 4.45 8.79
N LEU A 39 10.10 4.11 7.69
CA LEU A 39 8.71 3.64 7.70
C LEU A 39 8.56 2.32 8.47
N PHE A 40 9.40 1.32 8.18
CA PHE A 40 9.36 0.02 8.83
C PHE A 40 9.79 0.09 10.30
N ASN A 41 10.80 0.89 10.65
CA ASN A 41 11.29 0.96 12.04
C ASN A 41 10.45 1.88 12.94
N LEU A 42 9.87 2.95 12.40
CA LEU A 42 9.15 3.96 13.20
C LEU A 42 7.63 3.82 13.12
N PHE A 43 7.07 3.53 11.93
CA PHE A 43 5.61 3.51 11.72
C PHE A 43 5.00 2.12 11.87
N LEU A 44 5.71 1.06 11.48
CA LEU A 44 5.18 -0.31 11.58
C LEU A 44 4.84 -0.73 13.03
N PRO A 45 5.69 -0.50 14.05
CA PRO A 45 5.40 -0.95 15.41
C PRO A 45 4.14 -0.28 16.02
N PRO A 46 3.95 1.06 15.91
CA PRO A 46 2.71 1.71 16.34
C PRO A 46 1.46 1.24 15.57
N ILE A 47 1.55 1.03 14.26
CA ILE A 47 0.41 0.62 13.42
C ILE A 47 -0.06 -0.79 13.81
N ILE A 48 0.88 -1.73 13.93
CA ILE A 48 0.56 -3.12 14.33
C ILE A 48 -0.03 -3.14 15.74
N PHE A 49 0.52 -2.35 16.67
CA PHE A 49 0.00 -2.27 18.03
C PHE A 49 -1.42 -1.68 18.09
N HIS A 50 -1.69 -0.61 17.35
CA HIS A 50 -3.03 -0.02 17.29
C HIS A 50 -4.06 -0.97 16.67
N GLY A 51 -3.69 -1.69 15.61
CA GLY A 51 -4.52 -2.74 15.00
C GLY A 51 -4.82 -3.88 15.99
N ALA A 52 -3.81 -4.37 16.69
CA ALA A 52 -3.97 -5.41 17.71
C ALA A 52 -4.81 -4.95 18.91
N TYR A 53 -4.69 -3.69 19.33
CA TYR A 53 -5.45 -3.12 20.45
C TYR A 53 -6.95 -2.95 20.11
N THR A 54 -7.27 -2.63 18.85
CA THR A 54 -8.65 -2.46 18.38
C THR A 54 -9.39 -3.79 18.20
N LEU A 55 -8.64 -4.90 18.06
CA LEU A 55 -9.21 -6.23 17.94
C LEU A 55 -9.80 -6.73 19.26
N ASN A 56 -10.91 -7.47 19.18
CA ASN A 56 -11.59 -8.04 20.34
C ASN A 56 -10.75 -9.17 20.97
N GLN A 57 -9.80 -8.81 21.83
CA GLN A 57 -8.84 -9.74 22.44
C GLN A 57 -9.49 -10.95 23.12
N LYS A 58 -10.65 -10.78 23.79
CA LYS A 58 -11.39 -11.91 24.42
C LYS A 58 -11.86 -12.96 23.40
N ARG A 59 -12.33 -12.54 22.23
CA ARG A 59 -12.80 -13.44 21.16
C ARG A 59 -11.62 -14.06 20.39
N LEU A 60 -10.54 -13.29 20.23
CA LEU A 60 -9.30 -13.73 19.59
C LEU A 60 -8.60 -14.81 20.42
N ILE A 61 -8.46 -14.62 21.74
CA ILE A 61 -7.84 -15.60 22.65
C ILE A 61 -8.71 -16.86 22.78
N GLY A 62 -10.04 -16.72 22.80
CA GLY A 62 -10.95 -17.87 22.84
C GLY A 62 -10.91 -18.76 21.59
N ASN A 63 -10.52 -18.21 20.43
CA ASN A 63 -10.44 -18.93 19.16
C ASN A 63 -9.05 -18.78 18.50
N LEU A 64 -7.99 -18.63 19.31
CA LEU A 64 -6.66 -18.32 18.81
C LEU A 64 -6.17 -19.40 17.85
N GLY A 65 -6.47 -20.67 18.16
CA GLY A 65 -6.11 -21.81 17.32
C GLY A 65 -6.68 -21.72 15.91
N SER A 66 -7.97 -21.38 15.77
CA SER A 66 -8.62 -21.27 14.45
C SER A 66 -8.00 -20.15 13.61
N VAL A 67 -7.82 -18.97 14.21
CA VAL A 67 -7.19 -17.82 13.55
C VAL A 67 -5.75 -18.14 13.12
N LEU A 68 -4.98 -18.77 14.02
CA LEU A 68 -3.60 -19.16 13.76
C LEU A 68 -3.52 -20.20 12.64
N THR A 69 -4.40 -21.22 12.66
CA THR A 69 -4.44 -22.22 11.59
C THR A 69 -4.83 -21.60 10.26
N PHE A 70 -5.81 -20.70 10.20
CA PHE A 70 -6.19 -20.03 8.95
C PHE A 70 -5.06 -19.15 8.41
N ALA A 71 -4.39 -18.39 9.29
CA ALA A 71 -3.28 -17.54 8.90
C ALA A 71 -2.10 -18.37 8.36
N PHE A 72 -1.59 -19.33 9.13
CA PHE A 72 -0.45 -20.14 8.69
C PHE A 72 -0.78 -21.04 7.51
N LEU A 73 -1.92 -21.74 7.54
CA LEU A 73 -2.30 -22.64 6.46
C LEU A 73 -2.55 -21.87 5.17
N GLY A 74 -3.20 -20.70 5.25
CA GLY A 74 -3.42 -19.81 4.11
C GLY A 74 -2.10 -19.30 3.53
N THR A 75 -1.19 -18.82 4.39
CA THR A 75 0.11 -18.30 3.93
C THR A 75 0.98 -19.40 3.33
N VAL A 76 1.03 -20.57 3.94
CA VAL A 76 1.83 -21.71 3.41
C VAL A 76 1.29 -22.15 2.05
N ILE A 77 -0.03 -22.36 1.93
CA ILE A 77 -0.63 -22.79 0.67
C ILE A 77 -0.41 -21.74 -0.42
N SER A 78 -0.65 -20.45 -0.12
CA SER A 78 -0.46 -19.35 -1.08
C SER A 78 1.00 -19.18 -1.52
N CYS A 79 1.94 -19.25 -0.58
CA CYS A 79 3.36 -19.19 -0.88
C CYS A 79 3.80 -20.34 -1.80
N PHE A 80 3.34 -21.57 -1.53
CA PHE A 80 3.64 -22.72 -2.39
C PHE A 80 2.98 -22.63 -3.77
N THR A 81 1.73 -22.18 -3.86
CA THR A 81 1.04 -22.07 -5.17
C THR A 81 1.68 -20.98 -6.02
N ILE A 82 1.97 -19.81 -5.47
CA ILE A 82 2.64 -18.72 -6.19
C ILE A 82 4.08 -19.11 -6.54
N GLY A 83 4.84 -19.64 -5.58
CA GLY A 83 6.23 -20.05 -5.78
C GLY A 83 6.38 -21.16 -6.83
N SER A 84 5.51 -22.18 -6.80
CA SER A 84 5.51 -23.24 -7.82
C SER A 84 5.04 -22.75 -9.20
N CYS A 85 4.08 -21.83 -9.27
CA CYS A 85 3.64 -21.22 -10.52
C CYS A 85 4.76 -20.41 -11.18
N VAL A 86 5.44 -19.55 -10.42
CA VAL A 86 6.57 -18.74 -10.92
C VAL A 86 7.73 -19.64 -11.33
N TYR A 87 8.06 -20.65 -10.53
CA TYR A 87 9.10 -21.63 -10.87
C TYR A 87 8.76 -22.43 -12.14
N GLY A 88 7.50 -22.85 -12.29
CA GLY A 88 7.02 -23.54 -13.49
C GLY A 88 7.11 -22.64 -14.73
N PHE A 89 6.74 -21.36 -14.60
CA PHE A 89 6.82 -20.39 -15.69
C PHE A 89 8.27 -20.13 -16.12
N THR A 90 9.21 -19.99 -15.18
CA THR A 90 10.64 -19.82 -15.50
C THR A 90 11.19 -21.06 -16.20
N ARG A 91 10.88 -22.26 -15.72
CA ARG A 91 11.29 -23.51 -16.37
C ARG A 91 10.71 -23.66 -17.79
N LEU A 92 9.45 -23.26 -17.99
CA LEU A 92 8.82 -23.27 -19.30
C LEU A 92 9.49 -22.28 -20.28
N MET A 93 9.85 -21.08 -19.82
CA MET A 93 10.57 -20.10 -20.63
C MET A 93 11.97 -20.56 -21.05
N VAL A 94 12.68 -21.27 -20.16
CA VAL A 94 13.98 -21.90 -20.47
C VAL A 94 13.81 -22.99 -21.52
N LEU A 95 12.80 -23.85 -21.38
CA LEU A 95 12.50 -24.91 -22.35
C LEU A 95 12.13 -24.37 -23.75
N LEU A 96 11.45 -23.22 -23.80
CA LEU A 96 11.09 -22.51 -25.03
C LEU A 96 12.27 -21.75 -25.68
N GLY A 97 13.49 -21.84 -25.12
CA GLY A 97 14.71 -21.27 -25.67
C GLY A 97 14.75 -19.74 -25.70
N ARG A 98 13.92 -19.07 -24.88
CA ARG A 98 13.78 -17.61 -24.84
C ARG A 98 14.54 -16.95 -23.68
N ALA A 99 15.12 -17.74 -22.78
CA ALA A 99 15.93 -17.27 -21.66
C ALA A 99 17.16 -18.18 -21.47
N ALA A 100 18.33 -17.57 -21.26
CA ALA A 100 19.56 -18.27 -20.91
C ALA A 100 19.47 -18.78 -19.47
N ASP A 101 20.01 -19.98 -19.21
CA ASP A 101 20.17 -20.57 -17.88
C ASP A 101 20.87 -19.58 -16.94
N GLY A 102 20.10 -18.90 -16.11
CA GLY A 102 20.58 -17.91 -15.17
C GLY A 102 19.80 -18.02 -13.87
N ASP A 103 20.39 -18.72 -12.92
CA ASP A 103 20.32 -18.52 -11.46
C ASP A 103 18.95 -18.36 -10.75
N PHE A 104 17.82 -18.63 -11.39
CA PHE A 104 16.53 -18.62 -10.68
C PHE A 104 16.42 -19.83 -9.77
N LEU A 105 16.85 -19.66 -8.51
CA LEU A 105 16.66 -20.66 -7.47
C LEU A 105 15.19 -20.74 -7.08
N LEU A 106 14.75 -21.94 -6.72
CA LEU A 106 13.45 -22.17 -6.07
C LEU A 106 13.27 -21.23 -4.86
N THR A 107 14.37 -20.93 -4.17
CA THR A 107 14.43 -20.03 -3.01
C THR A 107 13.97 -18.61 -3.33
N ASP A 108 14.32 -18.06 -4.49
CA ASP A 108 13.91 -16.70 -4.89
C ASP A 108 12.42 -16.65 -5.24
N CYS A 109 11.91 -17.71 -5.88
CA CYS A 109 10.48 -17.84 -6.17
C CYS A 109 9.66 -18.00 -4.89
N LEU A 110 10.17 -18.75 -3.92
CA LEU A 110 9.52 -18.94 -2.61
C LEU A 110 9.59 -17.66 -1.77
N LEU A 111 10.71 -16.92 -1.83
CA LEU A 111 10.85 -15.61 -1.18
C LEU A 111 9.82 -14.62 -1.74
N PHE A 112 9.66 -14.57 -3.07
CA PHE A 112 8.63 -13.77 -3.71
C PHE A 112 7.22 -14.19 -3.27
N GLY A 113 6.94 -15.50 -3.27
CA GLY A 113 5.68 -16.05 -2.78
C GLY A 113 5.39 -15.68 -1.32
N ALA A 114 6.40 -15.68 -0.46
CA ALA A 114 6.26 -15.31 0.95
C ALA A 114 5.94 -13.82 1.15
N ILE A 115 6.59 -12.92 0.39
CA ILE A 115 6.32 -11.47 0.44
C ILE A 115 4.89 -11.18 -0.03
N VAL A 116 4.47 -11.79 -1.13
CA VAL A 116 3.12 -11.61 -1.69
C VAL A 116 2.04 -12.24 -0.81
N SER A 117 2.38 -13.29 -0.06
CA SER A 117 1.42 -13.99 0.79
C SER A 117 1.13 -13.30 2.12
N ALA A 118 1.79 -12.20 2.45
CA ALA A 118 1.41 -11.37 3.58
C ALA A 118 0.05 -10.73 3.28
N THR A 119 -1.02 -11.32 3.83
CA THR A 119 -2.38 -10.82 3.71
C THR A 119 -2.78 -10.04 4.96
N ASP A 120 -3.06 -8.75 4.78
CA ASP A 120 -3.85 -7.93 5.68
C ASP A 120 -5.35 -8.13 5.35
N PRO A 121 -6.12 -8.86 6.19
CA PRO A 121 -7.56 -9.02 6.01
C PRO A 121 -8.36 -7.75 6.30
#